data_AF-A0A6I3A4Z9-F1
#
_entry.id   AF-A0A6I3A4Z9-F1
#
_cell.length_a   1.000
_cell.length_b   1.000
_cell.length_c   1.000
_cell.angle_alpha   90.00
_cell.angle_beta   90.00
_cell.angle_gamma   90.00
#
_symmetry.space_group_name_H-M   'P 1'
#
loop_
_entity.id
_entity.type
_entity.pdbx_description
1 polymer ?
#
loop_
_entity_poly.entity_id
_entity_poly.type
_entity_poly.pdbx_seq_one_letter_code
_entity_poly.pdbx_strand_id
1 'polypeptide(L)' 'MNALKPTHLIVLLVVVLVLFGAKRLPDSARSLGRSLRIFKSEIKELQEDDNKPSGESTDK' A
#
# COMPACT_ATOMS: atom_id res chain seq x y z
N MET A 1 27.78 9.62 -4.12
CA MET A 1 26.32 9.49 -3.97
C MET A 1 25.71 9.18 -5.34
N ASN A 2 25.46 7.90 -5.64
CA ASN A 2 25.06 7.42 -6.98
C ASN A 2 23.83 6.48 -6.96
N ALA A 3 23.17 6.33 -5.81
CA ALA A 3 22.15 5.29 -5.59
C ALA A 3 20.80 5.55 -6.29
N LEU A 4 20.57 6.77 -6.80
CA LEU A 4 19.35 7.14 -7.53
C LEU A 4 19.53 7.15 -9.05
N LYS A 5 20.60 6.53 -9.57
CA LYS A 5 20.75 6.37 -11.01
C LYS A 5 19.69 5.38 -11.50
N PRO A 6 18.80 5.76 -12.44
CA PRO A 6 17.74 4.89 -12.96
C PRO A 6 18.25 3.52 -13.42
N THR A 7 19.51 3.46 -13.88
CA THR A 7 20.20 2.22 -14.26
C THR A 7 20.27 1.18 -13.13
N HIS A 8 20.54 1.57 -11.88
CA HIS A 8 20.62 0.61 -10.77
C HIS A 8 19.25 0.02 -10.43
N LEU A 9 18.20 0.85 -10.50
CA LEU A 9 16.82 0.41 -10.29
C LEU A 9 16.38 -0.59 -11.38
N ILE A 10 16.75 -0.33 -12.64
CA ILE A 10 16.48 -1.25 -13.75
C ILE A 10 17.18 -2.59 -13.53
N VAL A 11 18.46 -2.59 -13.14
CA VAL A 11 19.20 -3.82 -12.85
C VAL A 11 18.54 -4.60 -11.70
N LEU A 12 18.17 -3.92 -10.61
CA LEU A 12 17.46 -4.56 -9.50
C LEU A 12 16.13 -5.16 -9.96
N LEU A 13 15.35 -4.43 -10.75
CA LEU A 13 14.08 -4.90 -11.29
C LEU A 13 14.28 -6.15 -12.17
N VAL A 14 15.31 -6.17 -13.01
CA VAL A 14 15.68 -7.36 -13.80
C VAL A 14 16.03 -8.54 -12.90
N VAL A 15 16.84 -8.34 -11.85
CA VAL A 15 17.20 -9.42 -10.91
C VAL A 15 15.96 -9.97 -10.21
N VAL A 16 15.06 -9.11 -9.73
CA VAL A 16 13.80 -9.54 -9.09
C VAL A 16 12.91 -10.29 -10.09
N LEU A 17 12.81 -9.84 -11.34
CA LEU A 17 12.06 -10.55 -12.39
C LEU A 17 12.65 -11.93 -12.71
N VAL A 18 13.98 -12.11 -12.65
CA VAL A 18 14.62 -13.41 -12.86
C VAL A 18 14.36 -14.35 -11.69
N LEU A 19 14.47 -13.88 -10.44
CA LEU A 19 14.29 -14.70 -9.25
C LEU A 19 12.82 -15.11 -9.02
N PHE A 20 11.90 -14.15 -9.17
CA PHE A 20 10.48 -14.39 -8.91
C PHE A 20 9.71 -14.80 -10.17
N GLY A 21 10.20 -14.45 -11.36
CA GLY A 21 9.52 -14.63 -12.63
C GLY A 21 8.62 -13.45 -12.99
N ALA A 22 8.57 -13.10 -14.28
CA ALA A 22 7.80 -11.96 -14.79
C ALA A 22 6.30 -12.01 -14.49
N LYS A 23 5.74 -13.20 -14.26
CA LYS A 23 4.33 -13.39 -13.94
C LYS A 23 4.05 -13.32 -12.43
N ARG A 24 4.98 -13.74 -11.57
CA ARG A 24 4.73 -13.77 -10.12
C ARG A 24 4.87 -12.41 -9.45
N LEU A 25 5.75 -11.55 -9.94
CA LEU A 25 5.88 -10.18 -9.43
C LEU A 25 4.54 -9.41 -9.50
N PRO A 26 3.85 -9.31 -10.65
CA PRO A 26 2.56 -8.62 -10.72
C PRO A 26 1.45 -9.38 -9.98
N ASP A 27 1.45 -10.71 -9.99
CA ASP A 27 0.41 -11.48 -9.31
C ASP A 27 0.52 -11.35 -7.78
N SER A 28 1.72 -11.40 -7.22
CA SER A 28 1.99 -11.13 -5.80
C SER A 28 1.70 -9.68 -5.43
N ALA A 29 2.09 -8.71 -6.26
CA ALA A 29 1.75 -7.30 -6.03
C ALA A 29 0.23 -7.07 -6.06
N ARG A 30 -0.51 -7.75 -6.94
CA ARG A 30 -1.98 -7.66 -7.03
C ARG A 30 -2.66 -8.25 -5.79
N SER A 31 -2.22 -9.41 -5.30
CA SER A 31 -2.81 -10.01 -4.09
C SER A 31 -2.52 -9.16 -2.85
N LEU A 32 -1.26 -8.73 -2.67
CA LEU A 32 -0.86 -7.82 -1.60
C LEU A 32 -1.59 -6.48 -1.68
N GLY A 33 -1.75 -5.92 -2.89
CA GLY A 33 -2.48 -4.67 -3.12
C GLY A 33 -3.96 -4.76 -2.76
N ARG A 34 -4.61 -5.92 -2.98
CA ARG A 34 -5.99 -6.17 -2.53
C ARG A 34 -6.08 -6.19 -1.01
N SER A 35 -5.18 -6.90 -0.33
CA SER A 35 -5.14 -6.93 1.14
C SER A 35 -4.86 -5.55 1.74
N LEU A 36 -3.90 -4.80 1.17
CA LEU A 36 -3.59 -3.44 1.62
C LEU A 36 -4.75 -2.46 1.38
N ARG A 37 -5.53 -2.64 0.29
CA ARG A 37 -6.71 -1.81 0.04
C ARG A 37 -7.78 -2.02 1.11
N ILE A 38 -8.06 -3.27 1.47
CA ILE A 38 -9.03 -3.61 2.52
C ILE A 38 -8.55 -3.04 3.85
N PHE A 39 -7.30 -3.33 4.23
CA PHE A 39 -6.70 -2.81 5.45
C PHE A 39 -6.70 -1.28 5.53
N LYS A 40 -6.43 -0.59 4.41
CA LYS A 40 -6.49 0.88 4.33
C LYS A 40 -7.92 1.39 4.52
N SER A 41 -8.93 0.71 3.98
CA SER A 41 -10.34 1.08 4.17
C SER A 41 -10.77 0.93 5.63
N GLU A 42 -10.41 -0.18 6.27
CA GLU A 42 -10.69 -0.41 7.69
C GLU A 42 -9.99 0.62 8.58
N ILE A 43 -8.71 0.93 8.34
CA ILE A 43 -8.01 1.98 9.09
C ILE A 43 -8.66 3.36 8.89
N LYS A 44 -9.12 3.65 7.68
CA LYS A 44 -9.74 4.94 7.36
C LYS A 44 -11.08 5.09 8.10
N GLU A 45 -11.87 4.03 8.18
CA GLU A 45 -13.13 4.01 8.94
C GLU A 45 -12.87 4.25 10.44
N LEU A 46 -11.86 3.59 11.01
CA LEU A 46 -11.44 3.82 12.40
C LEU A 46 -10.99 5.27 12.65
N GLN A 47 -10.20 5.86 11.74
CA GLN A 47 -9.78 7.26 11.84
C GLN A 47 -10.94 8.25 11.65
N GLU A 48 -11.94 7.91 10.84
CA GLU A 48 -13.13 8.73 10.63
C GLU A 48 -14.08 8.68 11.83
N ASP A 49 -14.18 7.53 12.51
CA ASP A 49 -14.92 7.39 13.77
C ASP A 49 -14.24 8.14 14.94
N ASP A 50 -12.91 8.13 15.02
CA ASP A 50 -12.15 8.93 15.99
C ASP A 50 -12.24 10.46 15.74
N ASN A 51 -12.57 10.87 14.50
CA ASN A 51 -12.73 12.27 14.09
C ASN A 51 -14.20 12.65 13.83
N LYS A 52 -15.15 11.91 14.42
CA LYS A 52 -16.50 12.42 14.62
C LYS A 52 -16.51 13.07 16.01
N PRO A 53 -16.83 14.37 16.13
CA PRO A 53 -16.96 14.97 17.44
C PRO A 53 -18.06 14.22 18.19
N SER A 54 -17.64 13.47 19.20
CA SER A 54 -18.50 13.04 20.30
C SER A 54 -18.93 14.30 21.03
N GLY A 55 -19.95 14.97 20.50
CA GLY A 55 -20.39 16.24 21.02
C GLY A 55 -21.49 16.89 20.19
N GLU A 56 -22.67 16.28 20.14
CA GLU A 56 -23.93 17.05 20.18
C GLU A 56 -25.12 16.14 20.54
N SER A 57 -25.23 15.82 21.83
CA SER A 57 -26.53 15.65 22.48
C SER A 57 -26.61 16.68 23.60
N THR A 58 -26.70 17.94 23.18
CA THR A 58 -27.44 18.99 23.88
C THR A 58 -28.75 19.16 23.09
N ASP A 59 -29.85 19.43 23.81
CA ASP A 59 -31.25 19.58 23.34
C ASP A 59 -31.99 18.21 23.25
N LYS A 60 -32.90 17.85 24.17
CA LYS A 60 -33.98 18.62 24.79
C LYS A 60 -34.52 17.93 26.05
#